data_AF-A0A6L7WB39-F1
#
_entry.id   AF-A0A6L7WB39-F1
#
_cell.length_a   1.000
_cell.length_b   1.000
_cell.length_c   1.000
_cell.angle_alpha   90.00
_cell.angle_beta   90.00
_cell.angle_gamma   90.00
#
_symmetry.space_group_name_H-M   'P 1'
#
loop_
_entity.id
_entity.type
_entity.pdbx_description
1 polymer ?
#
loop_
_entity_poly.entity_id
_entity_poly.type
_entity_poly.pdbx_seq_one_letter_code
_entity_poly.pdbx_strand_id
1 'polypeptide(L)'
;MTIAAFILIAAGILLFVFTPLFDPRDANTINQISRREARRRELIEQRDMVYEAIRELDFDHRMGKVEEDDYRQTRARYTAQAVELIKSLDKASSQADRPAPKPQGISDQIEKEIAAIRRTRKKRSG
;
A
#
# COMPACT_ATOMS: atom_id res chain seq x y z
N MET A 1 -36.82 -3.49 34.11
CA MET A 1 -36.51 -2.34 33.22
C MET A 1 -35.01 -2.13 33.02
N THR A 2 -34.20 -2.13 34.07
CA THR A 2 -32.74 -1.90 33.98
C THR A 2 -32.00 -2.94 33.13
N ILE A 3 -32.30 -4.23 33.31
CA ILE A 3 -31.67 -5.33 32.56
C ILE A 3 -31.95 -5.20 31.05
N ALA A 4 -33.18 -4.84 30.66
CA ALA A 4 -33.54 -4.63 29.27
C ALA A 4 -32.79 -3.43 28.64
N ALA A 5 -32.55 -2.37 29.42
CA ALA A 5 -31.75 -1.23 28.97
C ALA A 5 -30.27 -1.61 28.75
N PHE A 6 -29.68 -2.41 29.63
CA PHE A 6 -28.31 -2.91 29.45
C PHE A 6 -28.17 -3.82 28.22
N ILE A 7 -29.15 -4.68 27.96
CA ILE A 7 -29.16 -5.56 26.78
C ILE A 7 -29.22 -4.73 25.49
N LEU A 8 -30.05 -3.68 25.45
CA LEU A 8 -30.15 -2.79 24.29
C LEU A 8 -28.85 -2.01 24.04
N ILE A 9 -28.21 -1.50 25.09
CA ILE A 9 -26.92 -0.81 24.98
C ILE A 9 -25.84 -1.78 24.50
N ALA A 10 -25.77 -2.98 25.09
CA ALA A 10 -24.81 -4.00 24.69
C ALA A 10 -25.00 -4.42 23.22
N ALA A 11 -26.25 -4.60 22.77
CA ALA A 11 -26.57 -4.90 21.38
C ALA A 11 -26.18 -3.74 20.44
N GLY A 12 -26.39 -2.48 20.84
CA GLY A 12 -25.98 -1.31 20.09
C GLY A 12 -24.45 -1.18 19.95
N ILE A 13 -23.71 -1.44 21.04
CA ILE A 13 -22.24 -1.48 21.02
C ILE A 13 -21.76 -2.61 20.11
N LEU A 14 -22.37 -3.79 20.21
CA LEU A 14 -22.01 -4.94 19.37
C LEU A 14 -22.22 -4.58 17.89
N LEU A 15 -23.38 -4.04 17.52
CA LEU A 15 -23.65 -3.58 16.16
C LEU A 15 -22.65 -2.52 15.70
N PHE A 16 -22.31 -1.56 16.54
CA PHE A 16 -21.31 -0.53 16.25
C PHE A 16 -19.93 -1.14 15.96
N VAL A 17 -19.48 -2.12 16.76
CA VAL A 17 -18.21 -2.82 16.54
C VAL A 17 -18.24 -3.68 15.27
N PHE A 18 -19.39 -4.25 14.91
CA PHE A 18 -19.54 -5.04 13.69
C PHE A 18 -19.73 -4.19 12.42
N THR A 19 -20.15 -2.93 12.53
CA THR A 19 -20.30 -2.04 11.36
C THR A 19 -19.07 -1.92 10.45
N PRO A 20 -17.81 -1.76 10.94
CA PRO A 20 -16.63 -1.74 10.07
C PRO A 20 -16.36 -3.08 9.37
N LEU A 21 -16.90 -4.20 9.87
CA LEU A 21 -16.67 -5.53 9.29
C LEU A 21 -17.54 -5.79 8.05
N PHE A 22 -18.64 -5.05 7.89
CA PHE A 22 -19.57 -5.16 6.76
C PHE A 22 -19.40 -4.04 5.72
N ASP A 23 -18.43 -3.14 5.87
CA ASP A 23 -18.14 -2.15 4.83
C ASP A 23 -17.28 -2.79 3.71
N PRO A 24 -17.83 -3.04 2.52
CA PRO A 24 -17.07 -3.62 1.40
C PRO A 24 -15.90 -2.73 0.95
N ARG A 25 -15.86 -1.45 1.38
CA ARG A 25 -14.75 -0.53 1.11
C ARG A 25 -13.51 -0.88 1.94
N ASP A 26 -13.67 -1.36 3.17
CA ASP A 26 -12.57 -1.75 4.05
C ASP A 26 -11.96 -3.09 3.63
N ALA A 27 -12.80 -4.05 3.22
CA ALA A 27 -12.35 -5.33 2.67
C ALA A 27 -11.50 -5.17 1.39
N ASN A 28 -11.85 -4.21 0.51
CA ASN A 28 -11.07 -3.93 -0.69
C ASN A 28 -9.73 -3.23 -0.34
N THR A 29 -9.74 -2.32 0.63
CA THR A 29 -8.53 -1.61 1.09
C THR A 29 -7.53 -2.56 1.74
N ILE A 30 -7.98 -3.45 2.62
CA ILE A 30 -7.13 -4.48 3.26
C ILE A 30 -6.54 -5.41 2.19
N ASN A 31 -7.35 -5.89 1.24
CA ASN A 31 -6.86 -6.73 0.15
C ASN A 31 -5.83 -6.03 -0.74
N GLN A 32 -6.00 -4.73 -1.00
CA GLN A 32 -5.02 -3.95 -1.78
C GLN A 32 -3.70 -3.77 -1.03
N ILE A 33 -3.74 -3.52 0.29
CA ILE A 33 -2.53 -3.43 1.12
C ILE A 33 -1.79 -4.77 1.11
N SER A 34 -2.49 -5.88 1.38
CA SER A 34 -1.90 -7.22 1.37
C SER A 34 -1.27 -7.59 0.03
N ARG A 35 -1.92 -7.26 -1.10
CA ARG A 35 -1.35 -7.50 -2.44
C ARG A 35 -0.11 -6.65 -2.72
N ARG A 36 -0.08 -5.38 -2.27
CA ARG A 36 1.09 -4.51 -2.41
C ARG A 36 2.26 -5.03 -1.59
N GLU A 37 2.01 -5.45 -0.36
CA GLU A 37 3.03 -6.05 0.51
C GLU A 37 3.58 -7.36 -0.07
N ALA A 38 2.70 -8.24 -0.57
CA ALA A 38 3.11 -9.47 -1.24
C ALA A 38 4.02 -9.19 -2.43
N ARG A 39 3.64 -8.24 -3.30
CA ARG A 39 4.46 -7.82 -4.45
C ARG A 39 5.80 -7.23 -4.03
N ARG A 40 5.83 -6.45 -2.94
CA ARG A 40 7.09 -5.89 -2.41
C ARG A 40 8.00 -7.00 -1.88
N ARG A 41 7.45 -8.00 -1.18
CA ARG A 41 8.21 -9.15 -0.69
C ARG A 41 8.81 -9.96 -1.83
N GLU A 42 8.03 -10.23 -2.87
CA GLU A 42 8.49 -10.93 -4.06
C GLU A 42 9.67 -10.20 -4.73
N LEU A 43 9.60 -8.88 -4.87
CA LEU A 43 10.70 -8.08 -5.43
C LEU A 43 11.97 -8.10 -4.55
N ILE A 44 11.82 -8.15 -3.22
CA ILE A 44 12.96 -8.28 -2.28
C ILE A 44 13.61 -9.65 -2.46
N GLU A 45 12.81 -10.72 -2.51
CA GLU A 45 13.30 -12.08 -2.70
C GLU A 45 14.06 -12.23 -4.03
N GLN A 46 13.50 -11.71 -5.12
CA GLN A 46 14.19 -11.71 -6.42
C GLN A 46 15.53 -10.96 -6.38
N ARG A 47 15.60 -9.81 -5.69
CA ARG A 47 16.86 -9.06 -5.51
C ARG A 47 17.88 -9.89 -4.74
N ASP A 48 17.46 -10.53 -3.67
CA ASP A 48 18.35 -11.32 -2.81
C ASP A 48 18.88 -12.55 -3.57
N MET A 49 18.05 -13.18 -4.40
CA MET A 49 18.49 -14.24 -5.32
C MET A 49 19.56 -13.77 -6.31
N VAL A 50 19.39 -12.59 -6.91
CA VAL A 50 20.38 -12.03 -7.84
C VAL A 50 21.68 -11.69 -7.12
N TYR A 51 21.62 -11.19 -5.89
CA TYR A 51 22.81 -10.93 -5.09
C TYR A 51 23.57 -12.20 -4.71
N GLU A 52 22.87 -13.26 -4.32
CA GLU A 52 23.51 -14.56 -4.10
C GLU A 52 24.13 -15.11 -5.38
N ALA A 53 23.48 -14.94 -6.54
CA ALA A 53 24.06 -15.33 -7.83
C ALA A 53 25.35 -14.55 -8.17
N ILE A 54 25.40 -13.23 -7.87
CA ILE A 54 26.62 -12.43 -8.04
C ILE A 54 27.72 -12.91 -7.09
N ARG A 55 27.37 -13.18 -5.83
CA ARG A 55 28.31 -13.63 -4.81
C ARG A 55 28.93 -14.98 -5.18
N GLU A 56 28.12 -15.93 -5.65
CA GLU A 56 28.60 -17.23 -6.12
C GLU A 56 29.48 -17.07 -7.36
N LEU A 57 29.09 -16.23 -8.32
CA LEU A 57 29.91 -15.92 -9.50
C LEU A 57 31.27 -15.31 -9.12
N ASP A 58 31.29 -14.35 -8.20
CA ASP A 58 32.52 -13.73 -7.66
C ASP A 58 33.40 -14.77 -6.91
N PHE A 59 32.78 -15.78 -6.32
CA PHE A 59 33.49 -16.88 -5.67
C PHE A 59 34.09 -17.85 -6.69
N ASP A 60 33.30 -18.30 -7.66
CA ASP A 60 33.77 -19.21 -8.71
C ASP A 60 34.89 -18.59 -9.56
N HIS A 61 34.81 -17.29 -9.85
CA HIS A 61 35.89 -16.55 -10.51
C HIS A 61 37.16 -16.53 -9.68
N ARG A 62 37.07 -16.23 -8.37
CA ARG A 62 38.24 -16.27 -7.47
C ARG A 62 38.84 -17.66 -7.32
N MET A 63 38.06 -18.71 -7.53
CA MET A 63 38.54 -20.09 -7.58
C MET A 63 39.15 -20.48 -8.93
N GLY A 64 39.10 -19.60 -9.94
CA GLY A 64 39.57 -19.88 -11.29
C GLY A 64 38.67 -20.85 -12.07
N LYS A 65 37.41 -21.04 -11.63
CA LYS A 65 36.44 -21.92 -12.33
C LYS A 65 35.75 -21.23 -13.51
N VAL A 66 35.81 -19.90 -13.56
CA VAL A 66 35.17 -19.06 -14.59
C VAL A 66 36.25 -18.15 -15.16
N GLU A 67 36.27 -18.00 -16.49
CA GLU A 67 37.20 -17.11 -17.18
C GLU A 67 36.80 -15.63 -17.00
N GLU A 68 37.78 -14.71 -17.03
CA GLU A 68 37.57 -13.29 -16.76
C GLU A 68 36.52 -12.66 -17.70
N ASP A 69 36.52 -13.01 -18.99
CA ASP A 69 35.58 -12.43 -19.96
C ASP A 69 34.13 -12.87 -19.68
N ASP A 70 33.92 -14.17 -19.39
CA ASP A 70 32.61 -14.73 -19.03
C ASP A 70 32.12 -14.19 -17.67
N TYR A 71 33.04 -14.05 -16.72
CA TYR A 71 32.80 -13.42 -15.43
C TYR A 71 32.28 -11.99 -15.61
N ARG A 72 33.01 -11.16 -16.37
CA ARG A 72 32.64 -9.76 -16.59
C ARG A 72 31.30 -9.62 -17.30
N GLN A 73 31.05 -10.43 -18.33
CA GLN A 73 29.77 -10.41 -19.05
C GLN A 73 28.61 -10.81 -18.14
N THR A 74 28.74 -11.92 -17.42
CA THR A 74 27.68 -12.45 -16.55
C THR A 74 27.41 -11.51 -15.38
N ARG A 75 28.47 -10.97 -14.76
CA ARG A 75 28.38 -10.02 -13.65
C ARG A 75 27.70 -8.72 -14.06
N ALA A 76 28.02 -8.19 -15.24
CA ALA A 76 27.35 -7.00 -15.77
C ALA A 76 25.84 -7.24 -15.95
N ARG A 77 25.45 -8.41 -16.46
CA ARG A 77 24.04 -8.79 -16.62
C ARG A 77 23.30 -8.86 -15.29
N TYR A 78 23.85 -9.57 -14.30
CA TYR A 78 23.23 -9.66 -12.96
C TYR A 78 23.20 -8.31 -12.24
N THR A 79 24.22 -7.48 -12.40
CA THR A 79 24.24 -6.13 -11.86
C THR A 79 23.11 -5.29 -12.46
N ALA A 80 22.89 -5.36 -13.77
CA ALA A 80 21.79 -4.66 -14.42
C ALA A 80 20.42 -5.13 -13.91
N GLN A 81 20.23 -6.44 -13.72
CA GLN A 81 19.02 -7.01 -13.13
C GLN A 81 18.79 -6.52 -11.69
N ALA A 82 19.82 -6.50 -10.86
CA ALA A 82 19.73 -5.99 -9.49
C ALA A 82 19.31 -4.51 -9.46
N VAL A 83 19.88 -3.67 -10.33
CA VAL A 83 19.50 -2.25 -10.43
C VAL A 83 18.02 -2.09 -10.82
N GLU A 84 17.52 -2.90 -11.75
CA GLU A 84 16.11 -2.87 -12.15
C GLU A 84 15.16 -3.25 -11.00
N LEU A 85 15.52 -4.28 -10.23
CA LEU A 85 14.75 -4.73 -9.06
C LEU A 85 14.72 -3.66 -7.96
N ILE A 86 15.85 -3.03 -7.66
CA ILE A 86 15.94 -1.92 -6.69
C ILE A 86 15.06 -0.74 -7.13
N LYS A 87 15.14 -0.35 -8.41
CA LYS A 87 14.30 0.72 -8.96
C LYS A 87 12.81 0.39 -8.87
N SER A 88 12.45 -0.89 -8.99
CA SER A 88 11.07 -1.36 -8.84
C SER A 88 10.61 -1.30 -7.38
N LEU A 89 11.49 -1.63 -6.44
CA LEU A 89 11.23 -1.47 -5.00
C LEU A 89 11.03 0.00 -4.60
N ASP A 90 11.85 0.92 -5.12
CA ASP A 90 11.74 2.35 -4.86
C ASP A 90 10.42 2.94 -5.38
N LYS A 91 9.95 2.45 -6.54
CA LYS A 91 8.63 2.82 -7.07
C LYS A 91 7.49 2.27 -6.20
N ALA A 92 7.65 1.03 -5.70
CA ALA A 92 6.66 0.38 -4.85
C ALA A 92 6.55 1.06 -3.47
N SER A 93 7.66 1.52 -2.87
CA SER A 93 7.65 2.31 -1.63
C SER A 93 7.00 3.68 -1.84
N SER A 94 7.37 4.38 -2.93
CA SER A 94 6.78 5.69 -3.27
C SER A 94 5.26 5.67 -3.49
N GLN A 95 4.69 4.51 -3.88
CA GLN A 95 3.24 4.33 -3.98
C GLN A 95 2.55 4.00 -2.66
N ALA A 96 3.27 3.48 -1.67
CA ALA A 96 2.74 3.23 -0.33
C ALA A 96 2.55 4.53 0.45
N ASP A 97 3.43 5.52 0.25
CA ASP A 97 3.37 6.83 0.91
C ASP A 97 2.36 7.81 0.28
N ARG A 98 1.70 7.42 -0.83
CA ARG A 98 0.63 8.24 -1.40
C ARG A 98 -0.58 8.19 -0.47
N PRO A 99 -1.01 9.32 0.12
CA PRO A 99 -2.20 9.35 0.96
C PRO A 99 -3.37 8.77 0.18
N ALA A 100 -4.17 7.93 0.85
CA ALA A 100 -5.37 7.34 0.28
C ALA A 100 -6.18 8.42 -0.46
N PRO A 101 -6.72 8.13 -1.66
CA PRO A 101 -7.52 9.10 -2.40
C PRO A 101 -8.60 9.64 -1.45
N LYS A 102 -8.54 10.95 -1.15
CA LYS A 102 -9.50 11.60 -0.26
C LYS A 102 -10.90 11.18 -0.71
N PRO A 103 -11.77 10.67 0.18
CA PRO A 103 -13.13 10.29 -0.19
C PRO A 103 -13.82 11.53 -0.77
N GLN A 104 -14.03 11.51 -2.08
CA GLN A 104 -14.51 12.66 -2.87
C GLN A 104 -15.88 13.17 -2.39
N GLY A 105 -16.64 12.35 -1.64
CA GLY A 105 -17.97 12.71 -1.14
C GLY A 105 -18.02 13.66 0.05
N ILE A 106 -16.95 13.83 0.85
CA ILE A 106 -16.99 14.71 2.03
C ILE A 106 -16.84 16.18 1.61
N SER A 107 -15.95 16.47 0.66
CA SER A 107 -15.73 17.83 0.14
C SER A 107 -16.99 18.38 -0.56
N ASP A 108 -17.65 17.52 -1.34
CA ASP A 108 -18.89 17.86 -2.06
C ASP A 108 -20.08 18.12 -1.11
N GLN A 109 -20.13 17.42 0.03
CA GLN A 109 -21.15 17.65 1.06
C GLN A 109 -20.91 19.00 1.77
N ILE A 110 -19.67 19.31 2.13
CA ILE A 110 -19.31 20.58 2.77
C ILE A 110 -19.64 21.76 1.85
N GLU A 111 -19.34 21.67 0.55
CA GLU A 111 -19.62 22.75 -0.40
C GLU A 111 -21.13 22.99 -0.59
N LYS A 112 -21.93 21.91 -0.65
CA LYS A 112 -23.40 22.00 -0.68
C LYS A 112 -23.97 22.64 0.58
N GLU A 113 -23.41 22.33 1.75
CA GLU A 113 -23.87 22.87 3.03
C GLU A 113 -23.55 24.37 3.16
N ILE A 114 -22.36 24.80 2.73
CA ILE A 114 -21.98 26.23 2.68
C ILE A 114 -22.87 27.01 1.69
N ALA A 115 -23.19 26.43 0.54
CA ALA A 115 -24.05 27.07 -0.45
C ALA A 115 -25.49 27.30 0.07
N ALA A 116 -26.02 26.38 0.88
CA ALA A 116 -27.33 26.52 1.52
C ALA A 116 -27.37 27.68 2.54
N ILE A 117 -26.31 27.81 3.34
CA ILE A 117 -26.19 28.87 4.37
C ILE A 117 -26.05 30.27 3.72
N ARG A 118 -25.39 30.38 2.56
CA ARG A 118 -25.22 31.67 1.88
C ARG A 118 -26.54 32.22 1.33
N ARG A 119 -27.49 31.36 0.95
CA ARG A 119 -28.80 31.75 0.44
C ARG A 119 -29.72 32.32 1.54
N THR A 120 -29.65 31.79 2.75
CA THR A 120 -30.47 32.27 3.88
C THR A 120 -29.97 33.63 4.39
N ARG A 121 -28.68 33.94 4.28
CA ARG A 121 -28.13 35.25 4.68
C ARG A 121 -28.46 36.38 3.70
N LYS A 122 -28.53 36.11 2.39
CA LYS A 122 -28.86 37.12 1.35
C LYS A 122 -30.32 37.60 1.40
N LYS A 123 -31.24 36.81 1.97
CA LYS A 123 -32.67 37.16 2.09
C LYS A 123 -33.01 37.98 3.35
N ARG A 124 -32.06 38.20 4.26
CA ARG A 124 -32.23 38.96 5.51
C ARG A 124 -31.63 40.38 5.50
N SER A 125 -30.98 40.78 4.40
CA SER A 125 -30.40 42.13 4.22
C SER A 125 -31.04 42.89 3.04
N GLY A 126 -32.28 42.55 2.67
CA GLY A 126 -33.10 43.30 1.72
C GLY A 126 -34.32 43.87 2.42
#